data_AF-A0A6I6AAX4-F1
#
_entry.id   AF-A0A6I6AAX4-F1
#
_cell.length_a   1.000
_cell.length_b   1.000
_cell.length_c   1.000
_cell.angle_alpha   90.00
_cell.angle_beta   90.00
_cell.angle_gamma   90.00
#
_symmetry.space_group_name_H-M   'P 1'
#
loop_
_entity.id
_entity.type
_entity.pdbx_description
1 polymer ?
#
loop_
_entity_poly.entity_id
_entity_poly.type
_entity_poly.pdbx_seq_one_letter_code
_entity_poly.pdbx_strand_id
1 'polypeptide(L)'
;MCSMENEAKKSKGPTKTEIGVVFMIFLMLSLMMICSGMVFPIQIMIYLSLGWYSFLKSILPQMTPSTAGLVTSLVLVVLLAGIIQMLGRAAMRYFNRQSTKSKVPYWRFRWTIIMVVFLVLSFVGGFAVVGIARQTSWIVTTEQAQIRWSGNEISHRIESRNNLKQISLALHNYHETFSQLPLGASFDQTGRPHHSWATRLLPFLDQVPLYNQIDFHQPWNAEVNREPFQVSLSCFRNPGVRSARESIPASGRYQPSHYAANARVLSINSGLSYQMIEDGTSHTILAGEVHSDFKPWGNPLNLRDPALGINAHPRGFGSPFKGGVHFLLGDGSVRFISENIDPAVLKALATPNGGEDMDRFQEDW
;
A
#
# COMPACT_ATOMS: atom_id res chain seq x y z
N MET A 1 24.26 -51.00 -55.82
CA MET A 1 23.86 -49.81 -55.04
C MET A 1 23.50 -50.26 -53.63
N CYS A 2 23.94 -49.66 -52.54
CA CYS A 2 25.11 -48.89 -52.16
C CYS A 2 25.03 -48.90 -50.62
N SER A 3 26.15 -49.12 -49.94
CA SER A 3 26.25 -49.14 -48.49
C SER A 3 25.62 -47.89 -47.86
N MET A 4 24.74 -48.07 -46.89
CA MET A 4 24.45 -47.07 -45.86
C MET A 4 24.60 -47.71 -44.49
N GLU A 5 25.81 -48.16 -44.23
CA GLU A 5 26.32 -48.38 -42.89
C GLU A 5 26.81 -47.03 -42.33
N ASN A 6 26.53 -46.80 -41.04
CA ASN A 6 27.14 -45.80 -40.15
C ASN A 6 26.85 -44.31 -40.40
N GLU A 7 26.06 -43.72 -39.49
CA GLU A 7 26.52 -42.61 -38.62
C GLU A 7 25.40 -42.18 -37.65
N ALA A 8 25.09 -43.02 -36.64
CA ALA A 8 24.45 -42.52 -35.44
C ALA A 8 25.53 -41.79 -34.61
N LYS A 9 25.73 -40.49 -34.88
CA LYS A 9 26.60 -39.61 -34.08
C LYS A 9 26.17 -39.68 -32.62
N LYS A 10 26.94 -40.44 -31.83
CA LYS A 10 26.86 -40.50 -30.37
C LYS A 10 27.13 -39.08 -29.86
N SER A 11 26.08 -38.35 -29.48
CA SER A 11 26.18 -37.05 -28.82
C SER A 11 27.09 -37.20 -27.61
N LYS A 12 28.32 -36.68 -27.70
CA LYS A 12 29.24 -36.64 -26.58
C LYS A 12 28.61 -35.68 -25.56
N GLY A 13 28.25 -36.22 -24.38
CA GLY A 13 27.81 -35.40 -23.26
C GLY A 13 28.84 -34.33 -22.90
N PRO A 14 28.43 -33.28 -22.17
CA PRO A 14 29.26 -32.12 -21.93
C PRO A 14 30.59 -32.52 -21.31
N THR A 15 31.67 -32.03 -21.89
CA THR A 15 33.04 -32.23 -21.43
C THR A 15 33.21 -31.59 -20.05
N LYS A 16 34.13 -32.11 -19.22
CA LYS A 16 34.39 -31.56 -17.87
C LYS A 16 34.67 -30.06 -17.87
N THR A 17 35.27 -29.57 -18.95
CA THR A 17 35.51 -28.14 -19.23
C THR A 17 34.23 -27.35 -19.45
N GLU A 18 33.24 -27.88 -20.19
CA GLU A 18 31.95 -27.19 -20.40
C GLU A 18 31.14 -27.12 -19.10
N ILE A 19 31.17 -28.17 -18.28
CA ILE A 19 30.53 -28.17 -16.95
C ILE A 19 31.19 -27.12 -16.04
N GLY A 20 32.52 -27.02 -16.07
CA GLY A 20 33.28 -26.02 -15.31
C GLY A 20 32.97 -24.58 -15.75
N VAL A 21 32.82 -24.34 -17.05
CA VAL A 21 32.45 -23.01 -17.59
C VAL A 21 31.04 -22.62 -17.18
N VAL A 22 30.06 -23.52 -17.28
CA VAL A 22 28.68 -23.26 -16.86
C VAL A 22 28.62 -22.94 -15.36
N PHE A 23 29.38 -23.67 -14.54
CA PHE A 23 29.47 -23.41 -13.10
C PHE A 23 30.08 -22.05 -12.79
N MET A 24 31.16 -21.66 -13.48
CA MET A 24 31.78 -20.34 -13.35
C MET A 24 30.82 -19.20 -13.75
N ILE A 25 30.08 -19.35 -14.86
CA ILE A 25 29.09 -18.37 -15.29
C ILE A 25 27.98 -18.22 -14.24
N PHE A 26 27.47 -19.33 -13.71
CA PHE A 26 26.45 -19.31 -12.67
C PHE A 26 26.94 -18.64 -11.38
N LEU A 27 28.18 -18.93 -10.97
CA LEU A 27 28.81 -18.29 -9.80
C LEU A 27 28.97 -16.78 -10.02
N MET A 28 29.40 -16.36 -11.20
CA MET A 28 29.62 -14.95 -11.53
C MET A 28 28.29 -14.17 -11.60
N LEU A 29 27.26 -14.75 -12.20
CA LEU A 29 25.90 -14.19 -12.22
C LEU A 29 25.30 -14.07 -10.82
N SER A 30 25.52 -15.09 -9.98
CA SER A 30 25.07 -15.07 -8.57
C SER A 30 25.77 -13.96 -7.79
N LEU A 31 27.08 -13.78 -7.99
CA LEU A 31 27.86 -12.72 -7.35
C LEU A 31 27.38 -11.32 -7.81
N MET A 32 27.12 -11.14 -9.11
CA MET A 32 26.60 -9.88 -9.65
C MET A 32 25.21 -9.54 -9.07
N MET A 33 24.32 -10.52 -8.90
CA MET A 33 23.00 -10.29 -8.28
C MET A 33 23.08 -9.93 -6.80
N ILE A 34 24.05 -10.49 -6.06
CA ILE A 34 24.30 -10.14 -4.67
C ILE A 34 24.84 -8.70 -4.58
N CYS A 35 25.78 -8.33 -5.44
CA CYS A 35 26.34 -6.98 -5.49
C CYS A 35 25.33 -5.91 -5.91
N SER A 36 24.31 -6.25 -6.69
CA SER A 36 23.23 -5.32 -7.07
C SER A 36 22.12 -5.18 -6.03
N GLY A 37 22.21 -5.89 -4.89
CA GLY A 37 21.17 -5.88 -3.85
C GLY A 37 19.92 -6.66 -4.22
N MET A 38 19.90 -7.36 -5.37
CA MET A 38 18.78 -8.18 -5.82
C MET A 38 18.83 -9.57 -5.19
N VAL A 39 18.60 -9.65 -3.88
CA VAL A 39 18.60 -10.92 -3.11
C VAL A 39 17.30 -11.72 -3.34
N PHE A 40 16.28 -11.09 -3.93
CA PHE A 40 14.94 -11.65 -4.12
C PHE A 40 14.88 -13.05 -4.75
N PRO A 41 15.64 -13.39 -5.82
CA PRO A 41 15.55 -14.73 -6.43
C PRO A 41 16.07 -15.83 -5.51
N ILE A 42 17.17 -15.58 -4.81
CA ILE A 42 17.76 -16.50 -3.84
C ILE A 42 16.81 -16.64 -2.64
N GLN A 43 16.23 -15.53 -2.19
CA GLN A 43 15.28 -15.50 -1.10
C GLN A 43 13.99 -16.27 -1.42
N ILE A 44 13.47 -16.20 -2.65
CA ILE A 44 12.31 -17.01 -3.09
C ILE A 44 12.66 -18.50 -3.02
N MET A 45 13.84 -18.91 -3.50
CA MET A 45 14.26 -20.32 -3.45
C MET A 45 14.41 -20.81 -2.02
N ILE A 46 14.94 -19.97 -1.13
CA ILE A 46 15.03 -20.25 0.31
C ILE A 46 13.63 -20.36 0.93
N TYR A 47 12.69 -19.46 0.62
CA TYR A 47 11.33 -19.55 1.15
C TYR A 47 10.54 -20.73 0.61
N LEU A 48 10.73 -21.12 -0.65
CA LEU A 48 10.10 -22.32 -1.22
C LEU A 48 10.62 -23.61 -0.56
N SER A 49 11.92 -23.67 -0.25
CA SER A 49 12.54 -24.86 0.33
C SER A 49 12.43 -24.95 1.87
N LEU A 50 12.50 -23.81 2.57
CA LEU A 50 12.60 -23.74 4.03
C LEU A 50 11.46 -22.93 4.68
N GLY A 51 10.58 -22.28 3.90
CA GLY A 51 9.49 -21.46 4.45
C GLY A 51 8.51 -22.24 5.32
N TRP A 52 8.31 -23.53 5.03
CA TRP A 52 7.46 -24.43 5.82
C TRP A 52 7.97 -24.59 7.27
N TYR A 53 9.28 -24.49 7.50
CA TYR A 53 9.85 -24.55 8.86
C TYR A 53 9.46 -23.33 9.69
N SER A 54 9.53 -22.13 9.10
CA SER A 54 9.10 -20.90 9.75
C SER A 54 7.62 -20.95 10.11
N PHE A 55 6.80 -21.46 9.20
CA PHE A 55 5.37 -21.68 9.42
C PHE A 55 5.12 -22.68 10.56
N LEU A 56 5.81 -23.82 10.60
CA LEU A 56 5.67 -24.75 11.72
C LEU A 56 6.09 -24.10 13.04
N LYS A 57 7.21 -23.36 13.05
CA LYS A 57 7.70 -22.70 14.27
C LYS A 57 6.69 -21.69 14.84
N SER A 58 5.93 -21.00 13.99
CA SER A 58 4.92 -20.05 14.45
C SER A 58 3.63 -20.71 14.90
N ILE A 59 3.21 -21.80 14.23
CA ILE A 59 1.92 -22.45 14.46
C ILE A 59 1.98 -23.49 15.59
N LEU A 60 3.06 -24.28 15.69
CA LEU A 60 3.15 -25.38 16.67
C LEU A 60 2.92 -24.91 18.12
N PRO A 61 3.46 -23.77 18.58
CA PRO A 61 3.23 -23.27 19.93
C PRO A 61 1.78 -22.81 20.18
N GLN A 62 1.03 -22.50 19.13
CA GLN A 62 -0.36 -22.03 19.22
C GLN A 62 -1.36 -23.20 19.19
N MET A 63 -0.93 -24.39 18.77
CA MET A 63 -1.77 -25.57 18.76
C MET A 63 -1.88 -26.16 20.17
N THR A 64 -3.10 -26.21 20.71
CA THR A 64 -3.43 -26.98 21.90
C THR A 64 -4.13 -28.28 21.47
N PRO A 65 -3.38 -29.36 21.17
CA PRO A 65 -4.00 -30.58 20.68
C PRO A 65 -4.90 -31.18 21.76
N SER A 66 -6.13 -31.52 21.39
CA SER A 66 -7.01 -32.26 22.29
C SER A 66 -6.45 -33.67 22.52
N THR A 67 -6.24 -34.03 23.78
CA THR A 67 -5.76 -35.37 24.16
C THR A 67 -6.69 -36.46 23.67
N ALA A 68 -8.00 -36.23 23.75
CA ALA A 68 -9.03 -37.12 23.20
C ALA A 68 -8.86 -37.32 21.68
N GLY A 69 -8.65 -36.24 20.92
CA GLY A 69 -8.48 -36.31 19.46
C GLY A 69 -7.24 -37.08 19.02
N LEU A 70 -6.13 -36.96 19.76
CA LEU A 70 -4.91 -37.72 19.51
C LEU A 70 -5.13 -39.22 19.76
N VAL A 71 -5.78 -39.57 20.88
CA VAL A 71 -6.07 -40.97 21.22
C VAL A 71 -6.99 -41.59 20.18
N THR A 72 -8.07 -40.91 19.77
CA THR A 72 -8.97 -41.43 18.74
C THR A 72 -8.26 -41.62 17.40
N SER A 73 -7.37 -40.70 17.02
CA SER A 73 -6.60 -40.81 15.77
C SER A 73 -5.66 -42.01 15.79
N LEU A 74 -4.98 -42.25 16.93
CA LEU A 74 -4.11 -43.40 17.10
C LEU A 74 -4.89 -44.71 17.00
N VAL A 75 -6.05 -44.81 17.67
CA VAL A 75 -6.91 -46.00 17.62
C VAL A 75 -7.37 -46.28 16.19
N LEU A 76 -7.79 -45.26 15.43
CA LEU A 76 -8.21 -45.43 14.04
C LEU A 76 -7.08 -45.94 13.14
N VAL A 77 -5.85 -45.43 13.30
CA VAL A 77 -4.69 -45.92 12.54
C VAL A 77 -4.37 -47.37 12.86
N VAL A 78 -4.47 -47.76 14.13
CA VAL A 78 -4.26 -49.15 14.56
C VAL A 78 -5.34 -50.08 14.01
N LEU A 79 -6.61 -49.67 14.07
CA LEU A 79 -7.72 -50.43 13.48
C LEU A 79 -7.57 -50.58 11.96
N LEU A 80 -7.21 -49.49 11.27
CA LEU A 80 -6.93 -49.50 9.83
C LEU A 80 -5.80 -50.47 9.48
N ALA A 81 -4.70 -50.44 10.24
CA ALA A 81 -3.59 -51.38 10.06
C ALA A 81 -4.05 -52.83 10.27
N GLY A 82 -4.88 -53.08 11.29
CA GLY A 82 -5.48 -54.39 11.54
C GLY A 82 -6.34 -54.89 10.37
N ILE A 83 -7.21 -54.02 9.84
CA ILE A 83 -8.07 -54.34 8.68
C ILE A 83 -7.23 -54.64 7.44
N ILE A 84 -6.25 -53.81 7.12
CA ILE A 84 -5.36 -54.02 5.96
C ILE A 84 -4.57 -55.32 6.12
N GLN A 85 -4.07 -55.61 7.32
CA GLN A 85 -3.35 -56.85 7.61
C GLN A 85 -4.24 -58.08 7.45
N MET A 86 -5.51 -58.01 7.88
CA MET A 86 -6.48 -59.09 7.76
C MET A 86 -6.89 -59.31 6.30
N LEU A 87 -7.27 -58.25 5.59
CA LEU A 87 -7.67 -58.31 4.18
C LEU A 87 -6.52 -58.77 3.29
N GLY A 88 -5.31 -58.26 3.51
CA GLY A 88 -4.11 -58.68 2.78
C GLY A 88 -3.82 -60.17 2.96
N ARG A 89 -3.94 -60.70 4.19
CA ARG A 89 -3.80 -62.15 4.44
C ARG A 89 -4.91 -62.96 3.77
N ALA A 90 -6.15 -62.49 3.81
CA ALA A 90 -7.29 -63.16 3.19
C ALA A 90 -7.15 -63.22 1.66
N ALA A 91 -6.75 -62.11 1.03
CA ALA A 91 -6.51 -62.01 -0.40
C ALA A 91 -5.40 -62.98 -0.85
N MET A 92 -4.26 -63.02 -0.15
CA MET A 92 -3.17 -63.94 -0.51
C MET A 92 -3.56 -65.41 -0.33
N ARG A 93 -4.42 -65.74 0.64
CA ARG A 93 -4.99 -67.10 0.78
C ARG A 93 -5.92 -67.44 -0.36
N TYR A 94 -6.77 -66.49 -0.78
CA TYR A 94 -7.67 -66.66 -1.91
C TYR A 94 -6.90 -66.89 -3.22
N PHE A 95 -5.91 -66.05 -3.53
CA PHE A 95 -5.07 -66.21 -4.73
C PHE A 95 -4.27 -67.51 -4.72
N ASN A 96 -3.74 -67.93 -3.57
CA ASN A 96 -3.05 -69.21 -3.43
C ASN A 96 -3.99 -70.43 -3.62
N ARG A 97 -5.30 -70.30 -3.41
CA ARG A 97 -6.28 -71.36 -3.69
C ARG A 97 -6.58 -71.50 -5.19
N GLN A 98 -6.49 -70.41 -5.94
CA GLN A 98 -6.76 -70.41 -7.39
C GLN A 98 -5.51 -70.66 -8.26
N SER A 99 -4.30 -70.39 -7.76
CA SER A 99 -3.07 -70.55 -8.53
C SER A 99 -2.59 -72.01 -8.56
N THR A 100 -2.53 -72.62 -9.75
CA THR A 100 -2.04 -73.99 -9.98
C THR A 100 -0.55 -74.07 -10.35
N LYS A 101 0.11 -72.94 -10.64
CA LYS A 101 1.49 -72.93 -11.19
C LYS A 101 2.56 -72.34 -10.26
N SER A 102 2.24 -71.43 -9.34
CA SER A 102 3.18 -70.99 -8.29
C SER A 102 2.47 -70.39 -7.07
N LYS A 103 3.02 -70.62 -5.87
CA LYS A 103 2.49 -70.05 -4.62
C LYS A 103 2.97 -68.61 -4.46
N VAL A 104 2.04 -67.68 -4.28
CA VAL A 104 2.30 -66.27 -3.99
C VAL A 104 2.75 -66.12 -2.52
N PRO A 105 3.77 -65.30 -2.21
CA PRO A 105 4.31 -65.15 -0.85
C PRO A 105 3.26 -64.70 0.19
N TYR A 106 3.49 -65.02 1.46
CA TYR A 106 2.59 -64.61 2.54
C TYR A 106 2.59 -63.08 2.72
N TRP A 107 1.44 -62.52 3.09
CA TRP A 107 1.32 -61.09 3.38
C TRP A 107 2.19 -60.70 4.59
N ARG A 108 3.26 -59.93 4.34
CA ARG A 108 4.21 -59.49 5.36
C ARG A 108 3.72 -58.23 6.05
N PHE A 109 4.04 -58.09 7.34
CA PHE A 109 3.68 -56.90 8.14
C PHE A 109 4.22 -55.58 7.55
N ARG A 110 5.40 -55.62 6.92
CA ARG A 110 6.00 -54.44 6.25
C ARG A 110 5.11 -53.85 5.15
N TRP A 111 4.30 -54.69 4.48
CA TRP A 111 3.41 -54.24 3.40
C TRP A 111 2.20 -53.48 3.96
N THR A 112 1.71 -53.91 5.12
CA THR A 112 0.69 -53.18 5.89
C THR A 112 1.19 -51.80 6.29
N ILE A 113 2.43 -51.71 6.83
CA ILE A 113 3.02 -50.42 7.20
C ILE A 113 3.11 -49.49 5.99
N ILE A 114 3.64 -49.98 4.87
CA ILE A 114 3.77 -49.18 3.64
C ILE A 114 2.40 -48.67 3.17
N MET A 115 1.37 -49.53 3.18
CA MET A 115 0.01 -49.15 2.77
C MET A 115 -0.62 -48.13 3.72
N VAL A 116 -0.46 -48.31 5.04
CA VAL A 116 -0.98 -47.35 6.03
C VAL A 116 -0.31 -45.99 5.88
N VAL A 117 1.02 -45.97 5.75
CA VAL A 117 1.78 -44.72 5.55
C VAL A 117 1.33 -44.03 4.26
N PHE A 118 1.20 -44.79 3.17
CA PHE A 118 0.73 -44.24 1.89
C PHE A 118 -0.68 -43.66 1.99
N LEU A 119 -1.61 -44.35 2.66
CA LEU A 119 -2.99 -43.87 2.86
C LEU A 119 -3.04 -42.61 3.73
N VAL A 120 -2.29 -42.58 4.82
CA VAL A 120 -2.23 -41.39 5.71
C VAL A 120 -1.63 -40.20 4.95
N LEU A 121 -0.54 -40.39 4.21
CA LEU A 121 0.05 -39.32 3.39
C LEU A 121 -0.90 -38.83 2.30
N SER A 122 -1.61 -39.75 1.63
CA SER A 122 -2.59 -39.40 0.59
C SER A 122 -3.77 -38.62 1.18
N PHE A 123 -4.23 -39.02 2.37
CA PHE A 123 -5.27 -38.31 3.10
C PHE A 123 -4.83 -36.90 3.48
N VAL A 124 -3.67 -36.75 4.12
CA VAL A 124 -3.12 -35.43 4.49
C VAL A 124 -2.91 -34.55 3.26
N GLY A 125 -2.38 -35.10 2.18
CA GLY A 125 -2.24 -34.40 0.90
C GLY A 125 -3.59 -33.93 0.33
N GLY A 126 -4.62 -34.78 0.39
CA GLY A 126 -5.98 -34.43 -0.02
C GLY A 126 -6.56 -33.26 0.78
N PHE A 127 -6.38 -33.26 2.11
CA PHE A 127 -6.82 -32.15 2.96
C PHE A 127 -6.09 -30.85 2.63
N ALA A 128 -4.79 -30.91 2.33
CA ALA A 128 -4.04 -29.74 1.89
C ALA A 128 -4.59 -29.17 0.58
N VAL A 129 -4.87 -30.03 -0.42
CA VAL A 129 -5.45 -29.62 -1.70
C VAL A 129 -6.83 -29.00 -1.50
N VAL A 130 -7.70 -29.59 -0.68
CA VAL A 130 -9.03 -29.04 -0.37
C VAL A 130 -8.92 -27.72 0.38
N GLY A 131 -7.96 -27.58 1.31
CA GLY A 131 -7.69 -26.32 2.01
C GLY A 131 -7.26 -25.22 1.03
N ILE A 132 -6.32 -25.52 0.14
CA ILE A 132 -5.87 -24.59 -0.91
C ILE A 132 -7.02 -24.23 -1.85
N ALA A 133 -7.80 -25.20 -2.32
CA ALA A 133 -8.94 -24.99 -3.21
C ALA A 133 -10.04 -24.14 -2.55
N ARG A 134 -10.34 -24.39 -1.27
CA ARG A 134 -11.28 -23.59 -0.50
C ARG A 134 -10.77 -22.17 -0.30
N GLN A 135 -9.48 -22.00 0.00
CA GLN A 135 -8.89 -20.69 0.22
C GLN A 135 -8.82 -19.88 -1.07
N THR A 136 -8.41 -20.50 -2.18
CA THR A 136 -8.48 -19.89 -3.51
C THR A 136 -9.92 -19.59 -3.94
N SER A 137 -10.87 -20.50 -3.70
CA SER A 137 -12.29 -20.24 -3.95
C SER A 137 -12.83 -19.10 -3.11
N TRP A 138 -12.49 -19.03 -1.82
CA TRP A 138 -12.85 -17.92 -0.94
C TRP A 138 -12.28 -16.59 -1.47
N ILE A 139 -11.03 -16.57 -1.93
CA ILE A 139 -10.41 -15.41 -2.57
C ILE A 139 -11.16 -15.01 -3.85
N VAL A 140 -11.61 -15.99 -4.64
CA VAL A 140 -12.30 -15.70 -5.91
C VAL A 140 -13.76 -15.29 -5.72
N THR A 141 -14.43 -15.77 -4.67
CA THR A 141 -15.88 -15.63 -4.48
C THR A 141 -16.30 -14.59 -3.45
N THR A 142 -15.43 -14.19 -2.51
CA THR A 142 -15.73 -13.07 -1.63
C THR A 142 -15.57 -11.74 -2.37
N GLU A 143 -16.60 -10.89 -2.33
CA GLU A 143 -16.54 -9.50 -2.84
C GLU A 143 -15.43 -8.66 -2.18
N GLN A 144 -14.92 -9.09 -1.02
CA GLN A 144 -13.77 -8.48 -0.35
C GLN A 144 -12.40 -8.91 -0.91
N ALA A 145 -12.33 -10.02 -1.64
CA ALA A 145 -11.10 -10.55 -2.25
C ALA A 145 -11.06 -10.35 -3.77
N GLN A 146 -11.94 -9.49 -4.31
CA GLN A 146 -11.51 -8.63 -5.40
C GLN A 146 -10.36 -7.76 -4.89
N ILE A 147 -9.13 -8.27 -5.05
CA ILE A 147 -8.02 -7.45 -5.51
C ILE A 147 -8.43 -6.94 -6.91
N ARG A 148 -9.46 -6.10 -6.98
CA ARG A 148 -9.42 -4.96 -7.87
C ARG A 148 -8.17 -4.26 -7.40
N TRP A 149 -7.19 -4.09 -8.28
CA TRP A 149 -6.04 -3.24 -7.99
C TRP A 149 -6.53 -1.95 -7.34
N SER A 150 -6.44 -1.89 -6.02
CA SER A 150 -6.28 -0.65 -5.26
C SER A 150 -4.87 -0.10 -5.52
N GLY A 151 -4.22 -0.51 -6.61
CA GLY A 151 -3.17 0.27 -7.25
C GLY A 151 -3.64 1.71 -7.44
N ASN A 152 -4.92 1.94 -7.78
CA ASN A 152 -5.41 3.31 -7.88
C ASN A 152 -5.50 4.01 -6.50
N GLU A 153 -6.17 3.45 -5.49
CA GLU A 153 -6.30 4.18 -4.21
C GLU A 153 -4.95 4.40 -3.51
N ILE A 154 -4.08 3.39 -3.46
CA ILE A 154 -2.74 3.52 -2.86
C ILE A 154 -1.89 4.49 -3.67
N SER A 155 -1.88 4.39 -5.02
CA SER A 155 -1.14 5.33 -5.85
C SER A 155 -1.71 6.74 -5.74
N HIS A 156 -3.03 6.90 -5.67
CA HIS A 156 -3.69 8.20 -5.52
C HIS A 156 -3.36 8.84 -4.17
N ARG A 157 -3.27 8.05 -3.10
CA ARG A 157 -2.79 8.50 -1.78
C ARG A 157 -1.32 8.91 -1.82
N ILE A 158 -0.47 8.13 -2.47
CA ILE A 158 0.96 8.45 -2.67
C ILE A 158 1.10 9.75 -3.49
N GLU A 159 0.33 9.90 -4.56
CA GLU A 159 0.34 11.08 -5.41
C GLU A 159 -0.18 12.31 -4.65
N SER A 160 -1.26 12.17 -3.87
CA SER A 160 -1.75 13.27 -3.05
C SER A 160 -0.76 13.71 -1.98
N ARG A 161 -0.06 12.76 -1.36
CA ARG A 161 1.06 13.04 -0.45
C ARG A 161 2.20 13.77 -1.17
N ASN A 162 2.53 13.37 -2.39
CA ASN A 162 3.57 14.01 -3.20
C ASN A 162 3.17 15.43 -3.64
N ASN A 163 1.89 15.66 -3.94
CA ASN A 163 1.36 17.00 -4.22
C ASN A 163 1.52 17.93 -3.01
N LEU A 164 1.20 17.47 -1.80
CA LEU A 164 1.47 18.23 -0.56
C LEU A 164 2.98 18.49 -0.35
N LYS A 165 3.85 17.55 -0.75
CA LYS A 165 5.31 17.77 -0.74
C LYS A 165 5.77 18.83 -1.74
N GLN A 166 5.17 18.90 -2.94
CA GLN A 166 5.45 19.97 -3.90
C GLN A 166 4.98 21.33 -3.35
N ILE A 167 3.78 21.37 -2.76
CA ILE A 167 3.26 22.57 -2.09
C ILE A 167 4.19 23.00 -0.95
N SER A 168 4.69 22.05 -0.15
CA SER A 168 5.67 22.31 0.90
C SER A 168 6.93 22.97 0.37
N LEU A 169 7.54 22.40 -0.67
CA LEU A 169 8.75 22.95 -1.26
C LEU A 169 8.50 24.39 -1.74
N ALA A 170 7.36 24.63 -2.39
CA ALA A 170 6.97 25.97 -2.81
C ALA A 170 6.79 26.95 -1.64
N LEU A 171 6.20 26.51 -0.52
CA LEU A 171 6.04 27.31 0.70
C LEU A 171 7.39 27.65 1.34
N HIS A 172 8.33 26.71 1.39
CA HIS A 172 9.68 26.96 1.92
C HIS A 172 10.47 27.90 1.01
N ASN A 173 10.45 27.73 -0.31
CA ASN A 173 11.12 28.63 -1.25
C ASN A 173 10.51 30.05 -1.22
N TYR A 174 9.17 30.13 -1.07
CA TYR A 174 8.49 31.41 -0.85
C TYR A 174 8.96 32.07 0.44
N HIS A 175 8.99 31.33 1.55
CA HIS A 175 9.46 31.86 2.84
C HIS A 175 10.93 32.28 2.78
N GLU A 176 11.80 31.53 2.11
CA GLU A 176 13.21 31.92 1.89
C GLU A 176 13.33 33.26 1.15
N THR A 177 12.47 33.49 0.16
CA THR A 177 12.49 34.71 -0.65
C THR A 177 11.89 35.92 0.08
N PHE A 178 10.79 35.72 0.82
CA PHE A 178 9.98 36.80 1.39
C PHE A 178 10.06 36.90 2.92
N SER A 179 10.81 36.01 3.58
CA SER A 179 10.93 35.88 5.04
C SER A 179 9.60 35.66 5.79
N GLN A 180 8.55 35.26 5.07
CA GLN A 180 7.22 35.00 5.61
C GLN A 180 6.49 33.97 4.73
N LEU A 181 5.54 33.25 5.32
CA LEU A 181 4.57 32.45 4.60
C LEU A 181 3.66 33.34 3.75
N PRO A 182 3.12 32.82 2.63
CA PRO A 182 2.18 33.58 1.83
C PRO A 182 0.93 33.92 2.65
N LEU A 183 0.31 35.05 2.30
CA LEU A 183 -0.99 35.42 2.84
C LEU A 183 -2.00 34.32 2.51
N GLY A 184 -2.81 33.90 3.48
CA GLY A 184 -3.90 32.95 3.24
C GLY A 184 -4.89 33.48 2.20
N ALA A 185 -5.19 34.77 2.33
CA ALA A 185 -6.06 35.53 1.46
C ALA A 185 -5.63 36.99 1.41
N SER A 186 -5.68 37.60 0.23
CA SER A 186 -5.60 39.06 0.10
C SER A 186 -6.97 39.68 -0.15
N PHE A 187 -7.24 40.80 0.52
CA PHE A 187 -8.42 41.64 0.33
C PHE A 187 -8.00 43.09 0.19
N ASP A 188 -8.70 43.85 -0.65
CA ASP A 188 -8.48 45.28 -0.79
C ASP A 188 -9.05 46.07 0.41
N GLN A 189 -8.80 47.39 0.43
CA GLN A 189 -9.29 48.29 1.48
C GLN A 189 -10.84 48.34 1.57
N THR A 190 -11.53 47.92 0.52
CA THR A 190 -13.00 47.86 0.46
C THR A 190 -13.54 46.48 0.88
N GLY A 191 -12.67 45.55 1.26
CA GLY A 191 -13.04 44.20 1.65
C GLY A 191 -13.33 43.27 0.48
N ARG A 192 -12.90 43.61 -0.74
CA ARG A 192 -13.09 42.73 -1.92
C ARG A 192 -11.97 41.68 -1.97
N PRO A 193 -12.32 40.40 -2.19
CA PRO A 193 -11.35 39.30 -2.30
C PRO A 193 -10.47 39.46 -3.54
N HIS A 194 -9.14 39.42 -3.35
CA HIS A 194 -8.17 39.50 -4.43
C HIS A 194 -7.64 38.12 -4.81
N HIS A 195 -6.70 37.54 -4.04
CA HIS A 195 -6.03 36.30 -4.42
C HIS A 195 -5.78 35.39 -3.22
N SER A 196 -5.73 34.09 -3.50
CA SER A 196 -5.36 33.04 -2.55
C SER A 196 -3.85 32.93 -2.33
N TRP A 197 -3.49 32.25 -1.24
CA TRP A 197 -2.14 31.77 -0.98
C TRP A 197 -1.54 31.00 -2.16
N ALA A 198 -2.32 30.15 -2.83
CA ALA A 198 -1.88 29.33 -3.95
C ALA A 198 -1.43 30.18 -5.15
N THR A 199 -2.06 31.33 -5.38
CA THR A 199 -1.69 32.23 -6.49
C THR A 199 -0.26 32.77 -6.33
N ARG A 200 0.17 33.01 -5.09
CA ARG A 200 1.53 33.50 -4.77
C ARG A 200 2.61 32.42 -4.88
N LEU A 201 2.21 31.14 -4.87
CA LEU A 201 3.13 30.01 -4.98
C LEU A 201 3.48 29.62 -6.42
N LEU A 202 2.75 30.13 -7.42
CA LEU A 202 2.96 29.75 -8.82
C LEU A 202 4.43 29.84 -9.30
N PRO A 203 5.21 30.90 -8.97
CA PRO A 203 6.61 30.97 -9.39
C PRO A 203 7.48 29.84 -8.82
N PHE A 204 7.10 29.30 -7.66
CA PHE A 204 7.79 28.22 -6.95
C PHE A 204 7.22 26.83 -7.27
N LEU A 205 6.23 26.76 -8.16
CA LEU A 205 5.58 25.54 -8.68
C LEU A 205 5.84 25.36 -10.18
N ASP A 206 6.91 25.98 -10.70
CA ASP A 206 7.24 26.01 -12.13
C ASP A 206 6.13 26.61 -13.03
N GLN A 207 5.31 27.51 -12.47
CA GLN A 207 4.19 28.18 -13.16
C GLN A 207 4.47 29.68 -13.41
N VAL A 208 5.72 30.07 -13.63
CA VAL A 208 6.09 31.47 -13.96
C VAL A 208 5.33 32.01 -15.18
N PRO A 209 5.17 31.28 -16.31
CA PRO A 209 4.42 31.78 -17.46
C PRO A 209 2.95 32.06 -17.15
N LEU A 210 2.34 31.26 -16.26
CA LEU A 210 0.97 31.47 -15.81
C LEU A 210 0.88 32.66 -14.85
N TYR A 211 1.84 32.78 -13.92
CA TYR A 211 1.92 33.90 -12.98
C TYR A 211 1.99 35.25 -13.68
N ASN A 212 2.77 35.35 -14.77
CA ASN A 212 2.92 36.59 -15.54
C ASN A 212 1.66 37.00 -16.32
N GLN A 213 0.68 36.11 -16.47
CA GLN A 213 -0.61 36.41 -17.12
C GLN A 213 -1.65 36.95 -16.13
N ILE A 214 -1.39 36.89 -14.82
CA ILE A 214 -2.33 37.31 -13.79
C ILE A 214 -2.12 38.78 -13.47
N ASP A 215 -3.18 39.58 -13.60
CA ASP A 215 -3.21 40.95 -13.10
C ASP A 215 -3.53 40.96 -11.60
N PHE A 216 -2.50 41.18 -10.79
CA PHE A 216 -2.61 41.23 -9.33
C PHE A 216 -3.31 42.48 -8.79
N HIS A 217 -3.55 43.49 -9.64
CA HIS A 217 -4.34 44.68 -9.30
C HIS A 217 -5.85 44.45 -9.46
N GLN A 218 -6.26 43.30 -9.98
CA GLN A 218 -7.66 42.92 -10.14
C GLN A 218 -7.99 41.67 -9.31
N PRO A 219 -9.25 41.47 -8.90
CA PRO A 219 -9.69 40.23 -8.28
C PRO A 219 -9.40 38.99 -9.12
N TRP A 220 -9.18 37.85 -8.48
CA TRP A 220 -8.94 36.57 -9.16
C TRP A 220 -10.06 36.18 -10.14
N ASN A 221 -11.31 36.57 -9.86
CA ASN A 221 -12.48 36.27 -10.68
C ASN A 221 -12.88 37.40 -11.63
N ALA A 222 -12.04 38.44 -11.79
CA ALA A 222 -12.25 39.47 -12.80
C ALA A 222 -12.13 38.88 -14.21
N GLU A 223 -12.82 39.46 -15.20
CA GLU A 223 -12.81 38.95 -16.58
C GLU A 223 -11.38 38.92 -17.16
N VAL A 224 -10.52 39.88 -16.81
CA VAL A 224 -9.10 39.92 -17.24
C VAL A 224 -8.30 38.71 -16.74
N ASN A 225 -8.64 38.20 -15.56
CA ASN A 225 -7.97 37.06 -14.93
C ASN A 225 -8.64 35.72 -15.27
N ARG A 226 -9.69 35.74 -16.11
CA ARG A 226 -10.53 34.57 -16.33
C ARG A 226 -9.79 33.37 -16.90
N GLU A 227 -8.90 33.58 -17.88
CA GLU A 227 -8.17 32.51 -18.55
C GLU A 227 -7.13 31.83 -17.64
N PRO A 228 -6.25 32.57 -16.92
CA PRO A 228 -5.30 31.95 -15.99
C PRO A 228 -5.94 30.98 -15.00
N PHE A 229 -7.08 31.34 -14.39
CA PHE A 229 -7.73 30.51 -13.37
C PHE A 229 -8.55 29.33 -13.95
N GLN A 230 -8.64 29.18 -15.28
CA GLN A 230 -9.16 27.97 -15.95
C GLN A 230 -8.08 26.90 -16.17
N VAL A 231 -6.81 27.20 -15.90
CA VAL A 231 -5.70 26.24 -16.01
C VAL A 231 -5.72 25.25 -14.85
N SER A 232 -5.65 23.95 -15.17
CA SER A 232 -5.61 22.89 -14.17
C SER A 232 -4.17 22.65 -13.74
N LEU A 233 -3.91 22.82 -12.45
CA LEU A 233 -2.60 22.62 -11.84
C LEU A 233 -2.56 21.23 -11.17
N SER A 234 -1.70 20.34 -11.66
CA SER A 234 -1.60 18.95 -11.17
C SER A 234 -1.32 18.89 -9.67
N CYS A 235 -0.44 19.75 -9.16
CA CYS A 235 -0.10 19.83 -7.74
C CYS A 235 -1.29 20.20 -6.83
N PHE A 236 -2.35 20.81 -7.39
CA PHE A 236 -3.58 21.12 -6.65
C PHE A 236 -4.71 20.10 -6.89
N ARG A 237 -4.48 19.06 -7.70
CA ARG A 237 -5.48 18.02 -7.97
C ARG A 237 -5.16 16.73 -7.22
N ASN A 238 -6.09 16.32 -6.36
CA ASN A 238 -6.10 14.98 -5.78
C ASN A 238 -6.75 13.99 -6.77
N PRO A 239 -6.01 12.96 -7.25
CA PRO A 239 -6.51 11.96 -8.21
C PRO A 239 -7.61 11.03 -7.63
N GLY A 240 -7.77 11.00 -6.30
CA GLY A 240 -8.86 10.31 -5.61
C GLY A 240 -10.21 11.01 -5.73
N VAL A 241 -10.24 12.30 -6.07
CA VAL A 241 -11.49 13.04 -6.26
C VAL A 241 -12.10 12.68 -7.60
N ARG A 242 -13.28 12.07 -7.58
CA ARG A 242 -14.04 11.74 -8.80
C ARG A 242 -14.71 13.01 -9.32
N SER A 243 -14.69 13.24 -10.63
CA SER A 243 -15.30 14.41 -11.29
C SER A 243 -16.78 14.64 -10.95
N ALA A 244 -17.53 13.60 -10.56
CA ALA A 244 -18.92 13.73 -10.10
C ALA A 244 -19.08 14.40 -8.72
N ARG A 245 -18.02 14.41 -7.87
CA ARG A 245 -17.98 15.15 -6.60
C ARG A 245 -17.51 16.59 -6.77
N GLU A 246 -17.01 16.97 -7.94
CA GLU A 246 -16.64 18.35 -8.28
C GLU A 246 -17.89 19.15 -8.66
N SER A 247 -19.01 19.03 -7.90
CA SER A 247 -20.18 19.89 -8.10
C SER A 247 -19.80 21.32 -7.67
N ILE A 248 -19.09 22.01 -8.54
CA ILE A 248 -18.65 23.39 -8.39
C ILE A 248 -19.92 24.24 -8.42
N PRO A 249 -20.34 24.87 -7.31
CA PRO A 249 -21.50 25.74 -7.33
C PRO A 249 -21.13 26.99 -8.12
N ALA A 250 -21.68 27.13 -9.33
CA ALA A 250 -21.79 28.38 -10.10
C ALA A 250 -20.52 29.22 -10.39
N SER A 251 -19.30 28.80 -10.03
CA SER A 251 -18.07 29.52 -10.40
C SER A 251 -17.56 29.01 -11.75
N GLY A 252 -18.00 29.64 -12.84
CA GLY A 252 -17.78 29.19 -14.21
C GLY A 252 -16.34 28.78 -14.53
N ARG A 253 -16.13 27.62 -15.16
CA ARG A 253 -14.88 27.06 -15.74
C ARG A 253 -13.59 27.08 -14.90
N TYR A 254 -13.51 27.74 -13.75
CA TYR A 254 -12.31 27.84 -12.93
C TYR A 254 -11.94 26.49 -12.32
N GLN A 255 -10.65 26.20 -12.26
CA GLN A 255 -10.17 24.90 -11.80
C GLN A 255 -10.05 24.85 -10.28
N PRO A 256 -10.50 23.76 -9.63
CA PRO A 256 -10.50 23.64 -8.18
C PRO A 256 -9.10 23.38 -7.63
N SER A 257 -8.92 23.67 -6.34
CA SER A 257 -7.91 23.04 -5.51
C SER A 257 -8.54 21.96 -4.64
N HIS A 258 -7.92 20.78 -4.59
CA HIS A 258 -8.25 19.68 -3.68
C HIS A 258 -7.43 19.74 -2.38
N TYR A 259 -6.72 20.84 -2.16
CA TYR A 259 -6.01 21.15 -0.91
C TYR A 259 -6.38 22.55 -0.44
N ALA A 260 -6.50 22.73 0.87
CA ALA A 260 -6.74 24.03 1.50
C ALA A 260 -5.63 24.34 2.50
N ALA A 261 -5.42 25.62 2.78
CA ALA A 261 -4.51 26.05 3.83
C ALA A 261 -5.23 26.17 5.18
N ASN A 262 -4.46 26.04 6.26
CA ASN A 262 -4.93 26.22 7.62
C ASN A 262 -5.19 27.71 7.88
N ALA A 263 -6.45 28.05 8.13
CA ALA A 263 -6.92 29.41 8.39
C ALA A 263 -6.31 30.05 9.64
N ARG A 264 -5.81 29.24 10.58
CA ARG A 264 -5.18 29.70 11.84
C ARG A 264 -3.70 30.04 11.67
N VAL A 265 -3.07 29.61 10.58
CA VAL A 265 -1.64 29.85 10.31
C VAL A 265 -1.50 30.83 9.14
N LEU A 266 -2.16 30.54 8.01
CA LEU A 266 -2.17 31.43 6.85
C LEU A 266 -3.31 32.45 7.00
N SER A 267 -2.96 33.61 7.54
CA SER A 267 -3.90 34.68 7.86
C SER A 267 -4.35 35.50 6.66
N ILE A 268 -5.46 36.21 6.82
CA ILE A 268 -5.95 37.18 5.86
C ILE A 268 -5.09 38.45 5.95
N ASN A 269 -4.58 38.95 4.83
CA ASN A 269 -3.79 40.20 4.73
C ASN A 269 -2.53 40.29 5.61
N SER A 270 -2.11 39.20 6.25
CA SER A 270 -0.89 39.13 7.07
C SER A 270 -0.14 37.83 6.83
N GLY A 271 1.20 37.93 6.74
CA GLY A 271 2.10 36.80 6.61
C GLY A 271 2.69 36.41 7.96
N LEU A 272 2.93 35.11 8.16
CA LEU A 272 3.55 34.56 9.37
C LEU A 272 4.95 34.04 9.03
N SER A 273 5.96 34.36 9.83
CA SER A 273 7.27 33.70 9.69
C SER A 273 7.29 32.35 10.41
N TYR A 274 8.00 31.36 9.87
CA TYR A 274 8.23 30.08 10.56
C TYR A 274 8.81 30.24 11.97
N GLN A 275 9.60 31.29 12.20
CA GLN A 275 10.20 31.59 13.51
C GLN A 275 9.16 32.02 14.56
N MET A 276 7.98 32.45 14.12
CA MET A 276 6.86 32.86 14.98
C MET A 276 5.88 31.71 15.25
N ILE A 277 6.25 30.47 14.90
CA ILE A 277 5.48 29.27 15.24
C ILE A 277 6.07 28.70 16.53
N GLU A 278 5.46 29.06 17.66
CA GLU A 278 5.93 28.70 19.00
C GLU A 278 5.71 27.21 19.32
N ASP A 279 4.68 26.59 18.74
CA ASP A 279 4.31 25.18 18.96
C ASP A 279 5.29 24.20 18.26
N GLY A 280 6.22 24.74 17.49
CA GLY A 280 7.16 24.00 16.66
C GLY A 280 6.58 23.71 15.28
N THR A 281 7.42 23.89 14.26
CA THR A 281 7.05 23.71 12.86
C THR A 281 6.63 22.27 12.55
N SER A 282 7.21 21.27 13.23
CA SER A 282 6.84 19.85 13.08
C SER A 282 5.51 19.46 13.72
N HIS A 283 4.86 20.36 14.47
CA HIS A 283 3.58 20.13 15.14
C HIS A 283 2.49 21.11 14.69
N THR A 284 2.75 21.92 13.66
CA THR A 284 1.78 22.90 13.17
C THR A 284 1.34 22.54 11.76
N ILE A 285 0.05 22.31 11.56
CA ILE A 285 -0.56 22.03 10.25
C ILE A 285 -0.56 23.32 9.41
N LEU A 286 0.02 23.28 8.21
CA LEU A 286 -0.04 24.38 7.24
C LEU A 286 -1.17 24.22 6.22
N ALA A 287 -1.37 23.00 5.72
CA ALA A 287 -2.32 22.69 4.65
C ALA A 287 -2.71 21.21 4.68
N GLY A 288 -3.77 20.83 3.99
CA GLY A 288 -4.25 19.45 3.95
C GLY A 288 -5.24 19.18 2.83
N GLU A 289 -5.55 17.90 2.63
CA GLU A 289 -6.54 17.49 1.62
C GLU A 289 -7.96 17.94 2.00
N VAL A 290 -8.80 18.16 0.98
CA VAL A 290 -10.23 18.43 1.14
C VAL A 290 -11.05 17.48 0.27
N HIS A 291 -12.28 17.15 0.69
CA HIS A 291 -13.13 16.17 0.00
C HIS A 291 -14.49 16.73 -0.48
N SER A 292 -14.81 17.98 -0.12
CA SER A 292 -16.09 18.64 -0.41
C SER A 292 -15.92 20.16 -0.37
N ASP A 293 -16.90 20.91 -0.88
CA ASP A 293 -16.85 22.39 -1.01
C ASP A 293 -15.56 22.91 -1.67
N PHE A 294 -15.17 22.28 -2.79
CA PHE A 294 -13.96 22.65 -3.52
C PHE A 294 -14.03 24.12 -3.95
N LYS A 295 -12.96 24.86 -3.68
CA LYS A 295 -12.80 26.24 -4.12
C LYS A 295 -11.85 26.28 -5.31
N PRO A 296 -12.06 27.17 -6.29
CA PRO A 296 -11.05 27.46 -7.29
C PRO A 296 -9.72 27.79 -6.63
N TRP A 297 -8.60 27.35 -7.21
CA TRP A 297 -7.29 27.57 -6.59
C TRP A 297 -6.95 29.06 -6.42
N GLY A 298 -7.53 29.94 -7.24
CA GLY A 298 -7.42 31.40 -7.08
C GLY A 298 -8.26 32.03 -5.98
N ASN A 299 -9.26 31.30 -5.46
CA ASN A 299 -10.21 31.85 -4.51
C ASN A 299 -9.56 32.08 -3.14
N PRO A 300 -9.49 33.32 -2.63
CA PRO A 300 -8.89 33.63 -1.33
C PRO A 300 -9.56 32.92 -0.15
N LEU A 301 -10.80 32.46 -0.30
CA LEU A 301 -11.52 31.72 0.73
C LEU A 301 -11.21 30.22 0.75
N ASN A 302 -10.13 29.79 0.10
CA ASN A 302 -9.63 28.40 0.18
C ASN A 302 -8.79 28.15 1.46
N LEU A 303 -9.39 28.51 2.60
CA LEU A 303 -8.85 28.37 3.95
C LEU A 303 -9.83 27.54 4.78
N ARG A 304 -9.32 26.66 5.63
CA ARG A 304 -10.13 25.81 6.51
C ARG A 304 -9.52 25.74 7.90
N ASP A 305 -10.37 25.55 8.90
CA ASP A 305 -9.94 25.34 10.28
C ASP A 305 -9.84 23.82 10.55
N PRO A 306 -8.64 23.26 10.83
CA PRO A 306 -8.48 21.86 11.19
C PRO A 306 -9.30 21.45 12.42
N ALA A 307 -9.59 22.37 13.34
CA ALA A 307 -10.38 22.09 14.55
C ALA A 307 -11.85 21.76 14.27
N LEU A 308 -12.34 21.89 13.03
CA LEU A 308 -13.66 21.42 12.62
C LEU A 308 -13.74 19.89 12.47
N GLY A 309 -12.63 19.18 12.64
CA GLY A 309 -12.54 17.73 12.49
C GLY A 309 -12.27 17.29 11.05
N ILE A 310 -11.84 16.04 10.91
CA ILE A 310 -11.54 15.39 9.63
C ILE A 310 -12.79 14.67 9.14
N ASN A 311 -13.20 14.91 7.88
CA ASN A 311 -14.42 14.36 7.28
C ASN A 311 -15.73 14.70 8.05
N ALA A 312 -15.68 15.61 9.02
CA ALA A 312 -16.80 15.93 9.91
C ALA A 312 -17.66 17.12 9.42
N HIS A 313 -17.10 18.01 8.59
CA HIS A 313 -17.78 19.22 8.13
C HIS A 313 -17.46 19.52 6.66
N PRO A 314 -18.42 19.98 5.83
CA PRO A 314 -18.16 20.26 4.40
C PRO A 314 -17.05 21.29 4.13
N ARG A 315 -16.89 22.25 5.05
CA ARG A 315 -15.80 23.26 5.04
C ARG A 315 -14.59 22.87 5.89
N GLY A 316 -14.54 21.64 6.41
CA GLY A 316 -13.42 21.08 7.18
C GLY A 316 -12.43 20.34 6.27
N PHE A 317 -11.33 19.86 6.82
CA PHE A 317 -10.40 19.02 6.07
C PHE A 317 -10.96 17.61 5.90
N GLY A 318 -10.45 16.90 4.90
CA GLY A 318 -10.75 15.48 4.76
C GLY A 318 -10.43 14.95 3.38
N SER A 319 -10.54 13.64 3.23
CA SER A 319 -9.98 12.93 2.10
C SER A 319 -11.07 12.28 1.25
N PRO A 320 -10.91 12.17 -0.08
CA PRO A 320 -11.78 11.29 -0.87
C PRO A 320 -11.66 9.82 -0.45
N PHE A 321 -10.60 9.48 0.30
CA PHE A 321 -10.31 8.15 0.81
C PHE A 321 -10.76 7.98 2.27
N LYS A 322 -10.99 6.73 2.70
CA LYS A 322 -11.47 6.44 4.07
C LYS A 322 -10.34 6.50 5.12
N GLY A 323 -10.70 6.77 6.37
CA GLY A 323 -9.83 6.55 7.55
C GLY A 323 -8.99 7.75 8.00
N GLY A 324 -8.91 8.82 7.22
CA GLY A 324 -8.10 9.99 7.59
C GLY A 324 -7.68 10.82 6.40
N VAL A 325 -6.78 11.78 6.65
CA VAL A 325 -6.34 12.78 5.67
C VAL A 325 -4.83 12.99 5.73
N HIS A 326 -4.21 13.37 4.63
CA HIS A 326 -2.84 13.90 4.67
C HIS A 326 -2.84 15.38 5.03
N PHE A 327 -2.01 15.73 6.00
CA PHE A 327 -1.68 17.11 6.36
C PHE A 327 -0.19 17.38 6.09
N LEU A 328 0.06 18.58 5.58
CA LEU A 328 1.38 19.20 5.51
C LEU A 328 1.63 19.96 6.81
N LEU A 329 2.78 19.70 7.43
CA LEU A 329 3.27 20.40 8.61
C LEU A 329 4.28 21.50 8.24
N GLY A 330 4.55 22.38 9.20
CA GLY A 330 5.45 23.53 9.04
C GLY A 330 6.90 23.18 8.74
N ASP A 331 7.35 21.98 9.13
CA ASP A 331 8.70 21.46 8.82
C ASP A 331 8.79 20.85 7.40
N GLY A 332 7.69 20.86 6.65
CA GLY A 332 7.57 20.27 5.34
C GLY A 332 7.31 18.76 5.33
N SER A 333 7.17 18.13 6.50
CA SER A 333 6.71 16.75 6.60
C SER A 333 5.23 16.64 6.22
N VAL A 334 4.84 15.50 5.61
CA VAL A 334 3.44 15.21 5.30
C VAL A 334 3.07 13.97 6.08
N ARG A 335 2.07 14.10 6.96
CA ARG A 335 1.62 13.03 7.85
C ARG A 335 0.19 12.66 7.54
N PHE A 336 -0.10 11.37 7.60
CA PHE A 336 -1.47 10.88 7.58
C PHE A 336 -2.04 10.99 9.00
N ILE A 337 -3.17 11.67 9.16
CA ILE A 337 -3.87 11.82 10.44
C ILE A 337 -5.22 11.11 10.34
N SER A 338 -5.47 10.21 11.30
CA SER A 338 -6.71 9.44 11.40
C SER A 338 -7.92 10.34 11.62
N GLU A 339 -9.06 10.01 11.02
CA GLU A 339 -10.32 10.72 11.29
C GLU A 339 -10.84 10.53 12.72
N ASN A 340 -10.29 9.54 13.45
CA ASN A 340 -10.61 9.27 14.85
C ASN A 340 -9.65 9.95 15.84
N ILE A 341 -8.79 10.86 15.39
CA ILE A 341 -7.89 11.63 16.27
C ILE A 341 -8.70 12.35 17.37
N ASP A 342 -8.12 12.46 18.58
CA ASP A 342 -8.68 13.29 19.64
C ASP A 342 -8.86 14.74 19.14
N PRO A 343 -10.08 15.31 19.18
CA PRO A 343 -10.33 16.69 18.77
C PRO A 343 -9.44 17.72 19.48
N ALA A 344 -9.02 17.46 20.72
CA ALA A 344 -8.11 18.34 21.44
C ALA A 344 -6.72 18.36 20.78
N VAL A 345 -6.19 17.19 20.41
CA VAL A 345 -4.90 17.08 19.72
C VAL A 345 -4.97 17.72 18.34
N LEU A 346 -6.04 17.47 17.59
CA LEU A 346 -6.21 18.10 16.26
C LEU A 346 -6.30 19.62 16.36
N LYS A 347 -6.93 20.15 17.42
CA LYS A 347 -7.02 21.59 17.68
C LYS A 347 -5.65 22.18 18.03
N ALA A 348 -4.85 21.48 18.83
CA ALA A 348 -3.50 21.91 19.17
C ALA A 348 -2.60 21.96 17.93
N LEU A 349 -2.65 20.91 17.08
CA LEU A 349 -1.95 20.90 15.79
C LEU A 349 -2.40 21.99 14.81
N ALA A 350 -3.56 22.61 15.06
CA ALA A 350 -4.13 23.64 14.20
C ALA A 350 -3.57 25.04 14.49
N THR A 351 -2.97 25.29 15.65
CA THR A 351 -2.49 26.63 16.03
C THR A 351 -0.99 26.78 15.79
N PRO A 352 -0.52 27.98 15.43
CA PRO A 352 0.92 28.28 15.43
C PRO A 352 1.45 28.68 16.81
N ASN A 353 0.56 29.26 17.65
CA ASN A 353 0.85 29.73 19.01
C ASN A 353 -0.25 29.19 19.94
N GLY A 354 0.03 28.11 20.63
CA GLY A 354 -0.87 27.41 21.53
C GLY A 354 -0.06 26.88 22.70
N GLY A 355 -0.24 27.50 23.88
CA GLY A 355 0.26 26.97 25.17
C GLY A 355 -0.41 25.66 25.60
N GLU A 356 -0.76 24.79 24.65
CA GLU A 356 -1.31 23.45 24.83
C GLU A 356 -0.10 22.47 24.83
N ASP A 357 0.13 21.82 25.98
CA ASP A 357 1.28 20.94 26.22
C ASP A 357 1.21 19.67 25.34
N MET A 358 1.93 19.70 24.23
CA MET A 358 1.97 18.62 23.23
C MET A 358 2.78 17.39 23.66
N ASP A 359 3.65 17.53 24.68
CA ASP A 359 4.44 16.40 25.18
C ASP A 359 3.58 15.34 25.87
N ARG A 360 2.37 15.71 26.29
CA ARG A 360 1.40 14.77 26.87
C ARG A 360 0.84 13.73 25.88
N PHE A 361 0.93 13.98 24.58
CA PHE A 361 0.30 13.16 23.54
C PHE A 361 1.31 12.37 22.70
N GLN A 362 2.58 12.28 23.13
CA GLN A 362 3.61 11.53 22.41
C GLN A 362 3.40 10.00 22.39
N GLU A 363 2.51 9.46 23.22
CA GLU A 363 2.27 8.00 23.32
C GLU A 363 1.11 7.49 22.42
N ASP A 364 0.38 8.38 21.74
CA ASP A 364 -0.84 8.03 20.98
C ASP A 364 -0.70 8.11 19.44
N TRP A 365 0.51 8.11 18.87
CA TRP A 365 0.75 8.09 17.41
C TRP A 365 1.62 6.95 16.89
#